data_AF-A0A964YM66-F1
#
_entry.id   AF-A0A964YM66-F1
#
_cell.length_a   1.000
_cell.length_b   1.000
_cell.length_c   1.000
_cell.angle_alpha   90.00
_cell.angle_beta   90.00
_cell.angle_gamma   90.00
#
_symmetry.space_group_name_H-M   'P 1'
#
loop_
_entity.id
_entity.type
_entity.pdbx_description
1 polymer ?
#
loop_
_entity_poly.entity_id
_entity_poly.type
_entity_poly.pdbx_seq_one_letter_code
_entity_poly.pdbx_strand_id
1 'polypeptide(L)'
;MKILSSLMVLALVLNIQFLVAQKKSTEHWESMFNGKDLTGWTPKVRNYPAGENFGNTFRVEDGKLVVRYDAYDKFDERFGHLFYNKSYNYYRIRLEYRFIGDQAKDGPGWAFRNSGIMVHGQTPQSMGLKQDFPVSIEVQLLGG
;
A
#
# COMPACT_ATOMS: atom_id res chain seq x y z
N MET A 1 20.15 -52.22 36.41
CA MET A 1 19.19 -51.11 36.63
C MET A 1 19.82 -49.71 36.69
N LYS A 2 21.06 -49.51 37.17
CA LYS A 2 21.67 -48.17 37.26
C LYS A 2 22.19 -47.56 35.93
N ILE A 3 22.37 -48.39 34.88
CA ILE A 3 22.92 -47.95 33.59
C ILE A 3 21.82 -47.46 32.62
N LEU A 4 20.61 -48.04 32.67
CA LEU A 4 19.47 -47.56 31.87
C LEU A 4 18.94 -46.19 32.32
N SER A 5 19.04 -45.88 33.61
CA SER A 5 18.65 -44.57 34.17
C SER A 5 19.53 -43.41 33.69
N SER A 6 20.81 -43.66 33.39
CA SER A 6 21.73 -42.60 32.93
C SER A 6 21.57 -42.24 31.45
N LEU A 7 21.10 -43.18 30.61
CA LEU A 7 20.80 -42.94 29.18
C LEU A 7 19.53 -42.12 28.97
N MET A 8 18.53 -42.25 29.86
CA MET A 8 17.31 -41.45 29.81
C MET A 8 17.52 -39.98 30.20
N VAL A 9 18.46 -39.70 31.11
CA VAL A 9 18.81 -38.33 31.51
C VAL A 9 19.60 -37.61 30.41
N LEU A 10 20.46 -38.33 29.67
CA LEU A 10 21.22 -37.74 28.56
C LEU A 10 20.32 -37.37 27.36
N ALA A 11 19.27 -38.17 27.08
CA ALA A 11 18.29 -37.88 26.04
C ALA A 11 17.38 -36.67 26.36
N LEU A 12 17.15 -36.38 27.64
CA LEU A 12 16.33 -35.23 28.06
C LEU A 12 17.09 -33.90 27.95
N VAL A 13 18.42 -33.91 28.16
CA VAL A 13 19.27 -32.71 28.04
C VAL A 13 19.47 -32.29 26.57
N LEU A 14 19.47 -33.24 25.64
CA LEU A 14 19.61 -32.99 24.20
C LEU A 14 18.36 -32.37 23.53
N ASN A 15 17.19 -32.42 24.17
CA ASN A 15 15.95 -31.83 23.63
C ASN A 15 15.74 -30.36 24.02
N ILE A 16 16.53 -29.80 24.93
CA ILE A 16 16.36 -28.41 25.40
C ILE A 16 17.06 -27.39 24.49
N GLN A 17 17.95 -27.81 23.60
CA GLN A 17 18.73 -26.89 22.76
C GLN A 17 18.01 -26.40 21.49
N PHE A 18 16.80 -26.88 21.20
CA PHE A 18 15.99 -26.40 20.06
C PHE A 18 15.00 -25.29 20.40
N LEU A 19 15.05 -24.72 21.61
CA LEU A 19 14.48 -23.39 21.87
C LEU A 19 15.50 -22.33 21.46
N VAL A 20 15.82 -22.29 20.16
CA VAL A 20 16.33 -21.05 19.57
C VAL A 20 15.19 -20.06 19.67
N ALA A 21 15.16 -19.30 20.77
CA ALA A 21 14.30 -18.15 20.88
C ALA A 21 14.50 -17.33 19.60
N GLN A 22 13.48 -17.24 18.75
CA GLN A 22 13.50 -16.34 17.61
C GLN A 22 13.84 -14.97 18.18
N LYS A 23 15.06 -14.49 17.91
CA LYS A 23 15.50 -13.18 18.33
C LYS A 23 14.50 -12.20 17.74
N LYS A 24 13.70 -11.56 18.59
CA LYS A 24 12.67 -10.62 18.17
C LYS A 24 13.37 -9.57 17.29
N SER A 25 13.09 -9.59 15.98
CA SER A 25 13.72 -8.64 15.07
C SER A 25 13.26 -7.24 15.49
N THR A 26 14.20 -6.32 15.69
CA THR A 26 13.86 -4.92 15.89
C THR A 26 13.24 -4.40 14.60
N GLU A 27 11.94 -4.10 14.64
CA GLU A 27 11.24 -3.54 13.49
C GLU A 27 11.64 -2.06 13.32
N HIS A 28 12.06 -1.70 12.11
CA HIS A 28 12.36 -0.32 11.74
C HIS A 28 11.26 0.18 10.80
N TRP A 29 10.39 1.05 11.31
CA TRP A 29 9.33 1.67 10.52
C TRP A 29 9.82 2.99 9.91
N GLU A 30 9.63 3.16 8.61
CA GLU A 30 9.91 4.39 7.85
C GLU A 30 8.57 5.03 7.44
N SER A 31 8.41 6.34 7.65
CA SER A 31 7.23 7.04 7.14
C SER A 31 7.39 7.31 5.65
N MET A 32 6.46 6.80 4.84
CA MET A 32 6.41 7.08 3.39
C MET A 32 5.81 8.46 3.09
N PHE A 33 4.95 8.98 3.98
CA PHE A 33 4.29 10.27 3.81
C PHE A 33 4.80 11.27 4.84
N ASN A 34 5.13 12.48 4.38
CA ASN A 34 5.73 13.52 5.21
C ASN A 34 4.70 14.41 5.94
N GLY A 35 3.41 14.25 5.66
CA GLY A 35 2.33 15.03 6.27
C GLY A 35 2.23 16.48 5.78
N LYS A 36 2.95 16.86 4.71
CA LYS A 36 3.07 18.25 4.26
C LYS A 36 2.74 18.43 2.79
N ASP A 37 3.30 17.57 1.95
CA ASP A 37 3.17 17.66 0.50
C ASP A 37 3.34 16.29 -0.17
N LEU A 38 3.34 16.27 -1.50
CA LEU A 38 3.52 15.07 -2.31
C LEU A 38 4.98 14.84 -2.72
N THR A 39 5.96 15.40 -2.00
CA THR A 39 7.38 15.11 -2.28
C THR A 39 7.65 13.62 -2.20
N GLY A 40 8.27 13.07 -3.24
CA GLY A 40 8.51 11.63 -3.36
C GLY A 40 7.34 10.85 -3.96
N TRP A 41 6.28 11.51 -4.42
CA TRP A 41 5.13 10.89 -5.09
C TRP A 41 4.96 11.38 -6.52
N THR A 42 4.50 10.51 -7.41
CA THR A 42 4.20 10.83 -8.81
C THR A 42 2.75 10.49 -9.13
N PRO A 43 1.90 11.49 -9.44
CA PRO A 43 0.54 11.28 -9.92
C PRO A 43 0.51 10.64 -11.31
N LYS A 44 -0.47 9.79 -11.57
CA LYS A 44 -0.83 9.30 -12.90
C LYS A 44 -2.34 9.20 -12.99
N VAL A 45 -2.96 10.13 -13.73
CA VAL A 45 -4.38 10.09 -14.06
C VAL A 45 -4.54 9.62 -15.50
N ARG A 46 -5.51 8.75 -15.77
CA ARG A 46 -5.82 8.35 -17.15
C ARG A 46 -6.12 9.58 -18.02
N ASN A 47 -5.66 9.57 -19.26
CA ASN A 47 -5.67 10.67 -20.24
C ASN A 47 -4.63 11.79 -19.99
N TYR A 48 -3.87 11.73 -18.90
CA TYR A 48 -2.81 12.69 -18.60
C TYR A 48 -1.43 11.99 -18.52
N PRO A 49 -0.34 12.67 -18.94
CA PRO A 49 1.03 12.21 -18.72
C PRO A 49 1.34 11.91 -17.25
N ALA A 50 2.35 11.07 -17.01
CA ALA A 50 2.87 10.85 -15.66
C ALA A 50 3.39 12.17 -15.07
N GLY A 51 3.03 12.44 -13.82
CA GLY A 51 3.34 13.68 -13.11
C GLY A 51 2.24 14.74 -13.18
N GLU A 52 1.29 14.64 -14.10
CA GLU A 52 0.17 15.58 -14.19
C GLU A 52 -0.97 15.19 -13.25
N ASN A 53 -1.20 16.03 -12.24
CA ASN A 53 -2.27 15.87 -11.25
C ASN A 53 -3.52 16.64 -11.67
N PHE A 54 -4.23 16.13 -12.68
CA PHE A 54 -5.46 16.77 -13.16
C PHE A 54 -6.45 17.00 -12.00
N GLY A 55 -7.09 18.18 -12.00
CA GLY A 55 -8.08 18.56 -10.97
C GLY A 55 -7.52 18.64 -9.55
N ASN A 56 -6.20 18.59 -9.36
CA ASN A 56 -5.57 18.48 -8.04
C ASN A 56 -6.14 17.29 -7.23
N THR A 57 -6.32 16.14 -7.89
CA THR A 57 -6.97 14.96 -7.31
C THR A 57 -6.26 14.42 -6.09
N PHE A 58 -4.94 14.33 -6.16
CA PHE A 58 -4.09 13.96 -5.03
C PHE A 58 -3.57 15.22 -4.38
N ARG A 59 -3.74 15.37 -3.07
CA ARG A 59 -3.24 16.53 -2.34
C ARG A 59 -3.13 16.26 -0.85
N VAL A 60 -2.58 17.21 -0.13
CA VAL A 60 -2.45 17.17 1.33
C VAL A 60 -3.43 18.16 1.96
N GLU A 61 -4.26 17.67 2.88
CA GLU A 61 -5.21 18.47 3.66
C GLU A 61 -5.11 18.06 5.14
N ASP A 62 -4.88 19.03 6.03
CA ASP A 62 -4.65 18.83 7.47
C ASP A 62 -3.67 17.67 7.79
N GLY A 63 -2.57 17.61 7.06
CA GLY A 63 -1.55 16.57 7.24
C GLY A 63 -1.98 15.16 6.82
N LYS A 64 -3.06 15.03 6.04
CA LYS A 64 -3.53 13.77 5.45
C LYS A 64 -3.35 13.82 3.94
N LEU A 65 -2.94 12.69 3.36
CA LEU A 65 -3.04 12.48 1.92
C LEU A 65 -4.52 12.23 1.58
N VAL A 66 -5.08 13.05 0.70
CA VAL A 66 -6.47 12.94 0.28
C VAL A 66 -6.58 12.71 -1.22
N VAL A 67 -7.59 11.93 -1.60
CA VAL A 67 -7.97 11.67 -2.99
C VAL A 67 -9.37 12.24 -3.21
N ARG A 68 -9.51 13.13 -4.18
CA ARG A 68 -10.73 13.90 -4.42
C ARG A 68 -10.99 14.10 -5.90
N TYR A 69 -12.25 13.98 -6.28
CA TYR A 69 -12.73 14.18 -7.65
C TYR A 69 -13.69 15.38 -7.70
N ASP A 70 -13.51 16.34 -6.80
CA ASP A 70 -14.37 17.52 -6.63
C ASP A 70 -14.20 18.58 -7.73
N ALA A 71 -13.09 18.54 -8.47
CA ALA A 71 -12.84 19.38 -9.63
C ALA A 71 -13.30 18.75 -10.97
N TYR A 72 -14.16 17.71 -10.93
CA TYR A 72 -14.55 16.93 -12.11
C TYR A 72 -16.04 17.12 -12.40
N ASP A 73 -16.38 17.53 -13.63
CA ASP A 73 -17.79 17.58 -14.07
C ASP A 73 -18.45 16.19 -14.11
N LYS A 74 -17.66 15.18 -14.50
CA LYS A 74 -17.98 13.74 -14.52
C LYS A 74 -16.67 12.95 -14.40
N PHE A 75 -16.76 11.70 -13.96
CA PHE A 75 -15.59 10.84 -13.75
C PHE A 75 -14.78 10.60 -15.03
N ASP A 76 -15.46 10.35 -16.17
CA ASP A 76 -14.85 10.22 -17.50
C ASP A 76 -13.73 9.16 -17.57
N GLU A 77 -13.87 8.08 -16.79
CA GLU A 77 -12.88 7.01 -16.63
C GLU A 77 -11.49 7.50 -16.18
N ARG A 78 -11.40 8.69 -15.55
CA ARG A 78 -10.12 9.27 -15.12
C ARG A 78 -9.61 8.63 -13.84
N PHE A 79 -9.36 7.32 -13.90
CA PHE A 79 -8.72 6.57 -12.83
C PHE A 79 -7.38 7.21 -12.46
N GLY A 80 -7.27 7.63 -11.20
CA GLY A 80 -6.07 8.22 -10.63
C GLY A 80 -5.27 7.20 -9.83
N HIS A 81 -3.96 7.21 -10.01
CA HIS A 81 -2.97 6.46 -9.23
C HIS A 81 -1.90 7.40 -8.71
N LEU A 82 -1.43 7.18 -7.50
CA LEU A 82 -0.35 7.95 -6.90
C LEU A 82 0.79 7.02 -6.51
N PHE A 83 1.94 7.18 -7.17
CA PHE A 83 3.08 6.28 -7.03
C PHE A 83 4.08 6.84 -6.05
N TYR A 84 4.57 6.04 -5.11
CA TYR A 84 5.75 6.40 -4.31
C TYR A 84 7.01 6.12 -5.12
N ASN A 85 7.94 7.08 -5.16
CA ASN A 85 9.10 7.02 -6.06
C ASN A 85 10.18 6.02 -5.62
N LYS A 86 10.16 5.59 -4.35
CA LYS A 86 11.12 4.62 -3.81
C LYS A 86 10.54 3.21 -3.89
N SER A 87 11.26 2.31 -4.55
CA SER A 87 10.93 0.89 -4.65
C SER A 87 11.34 0.12 -3.40
N TYR A 88 10.53 -0.88 -3.04
CA TYR A 88 10.80 -1.83 -1.96
C TYR A 88 10.62 -3.27 -2.46
N ASN A 89 11.39 -4.20 -1.90
CA ASN A 89 11.35 -5.63 -2.27
C ASN A 89 10.70 -6.50 -1.19
N TYR A 90 11.10 -6.32 0.08
CA TYR A 90 10.56 -7.05 1.23
C TYR A 90 10.21 -6.06 2.32
N TYR A 91 8.91 -5.88 2.57
CA TYR A 91 8.41 -4.80 3.43
C TYR A 91 7.09 -5.19 4.07
N ARG A 92 6.72 -4.41 5.09
CA ARG A 92 5.35 -4.33 5.61
C ARG A 92 4.88 -2.91 5.39
N ILE A 93 3.66 -2.77 4.88
CA ILE A 93 3.00 -1.47 4.76
C ILE A 93 1.94 -1.35 5.86
N ARG A 94 1.86 -0.16 6.45
CA ARG A 94 0.84 0.19 7.44
C ARG A 94 0.29 1.56 7.09
N LEU A 95 -1.03 1.68 7.10
CA LEU A 95 -1.75 2.93 6.94
C LEU A 95 -3.07 2.88 7.68
N GLU A 96 -3.63 4.05 7.90
CA GLU A 96 -5.02 4.24 8.29
C GLU A 96 -5.73 4.94 7.14
N TYR A 97 -6.94 4.48 6.82
CA TYR A 97 -7.74 5.08 5.75
C TYR A 97 -9.19 5.27 6.22
N ARG A 98 -9.89 6.18 5.55
CA ARG A 98 -11.34 6.36 5.68
C ARG A 98 -11.91 6.88 4.37
N PHE A 99 -13.14 6.48 4.06
CA PHE A 99 -13.89 7.05 2.94
C PHE A 99 -14.80 8.17 3.44
N ILE A 100 -14.80 9.30 2.74
CA ILE A 100 -15.64 10.46 3.04
C ILE A 100 -16.17 11.07 1.75
N GLY A 101 -17.21 11.90 1.88
CA GLY A 101 -17.85 12.56 0.75
C GLY A 101 -18.64 11.60 -0.14
N ASP A 102 -19.03 12.13 -1.28
CA ASP A 102 -19.84 11.42 -2.28
C ASP A 102 -18.98 10.90 -3.43
N GLN A 103 -19.49 9.89 -4.13
CA GLN A 103 -18.83 9.35 -5.31
C GLN A 103 -18.81 10.39 -6.44
N ALA A 104 -17.74 10.39 -7.23
CA ALA A 104 -17.66 11.20 -8.45
C ALA A 104 -18.87 10.93 -9.36
N LYS A 105 -19.43 11.99 -9.94
CA LYS A 105 -20.56 11.86 -10.87
C LYS A 105 -20.20 10.94 -12.03
N ASP A 106 -21.11 10.03 -12.39
CA ASP A 106 -20.93 8.99 -13.40
C ASP A 106 -19.75 8.03 -13.11
N GLY A 107 -19.32 7.96 -11.85
CA GLY A 107 -18.41 6.94 -11.37
C GLY A 107 -19.03 5.54 -11.49
N PRO A 108 -18.24 4.48 -11.73
CA PRO A 108 -18.77 3.13 -11.86
C PRO A 108 -19.47 2.68 -10.57
N GLY A 109 -20.62 2.00 -10.67
CA GLY A 109 -21.40 1.58 -9.49
C GLY A 109 -20.62 0.68 -8.51
N TRP A 110 -19.65 -0.10 -9.00
CA TRP A 110 -18.76 -0.93 -8.19
C TRP A 110 -17.67 -0.14 -7.43
N ALA A 111 -17.47 1.13 -7.80
CA ALA A 111 -16.41 1.98 -7.26
C ALA A 111 -16.86 2.86 -6.08
N PHE A 112 -18.08 2.66 -5.56
CA PHE A 112 -18.53 3.38 -4.38
C PHE A 112 -17.65 3.02 -3.18
N ARG A 113 -16.99 4.03 -2.60
CA ARG A 113 -16.05 3.86 -1.47
C ARG A 113 -15.03 2.75 -1.73
N ASN A 114 -14.38 2.83 -2.88
CA ASN A 114 -13.44 1.85 -3.37
C ASN A 114 -12.08 2.53 -3.63
N SER A 115 -11.01 1.90 -3.16
CA SER A 115 -9.63 2.27 -3.42
C SER A 115 -8.76 1.00 -3.30
N GLY A 116 -7.47 1.11 -3.57
CA GLY A 116 -6.54 0.01 -3.38
C GLY A 116 -5.12 0.49 -3.11
N ILE A 117 -4.30 -0.42 -2.61
CA ILE A 117 -2.85 -0.26 -2.57
C ILE A 117 -2.29 -1.15 -3.68
N MET A 118 -1.72 -0.53 -4.69
CA MET A 118 -1.05 -1.22 -5.78
C MET A 118 0.37 -1.59 -5.34
N VAL A 119 0.67 -2.88 -5.27
CA VAL A 119 1.99 -3.41 -4.89
C VAL A 119 2.62 -4.20 -6.03
N HIS A 120 3.95 -4.17 -6.11
CA HIS A 120 4.72 -4.82 -7.18
C HIS A 120 4.17 -4.48 -8.58
N GLY A 121 4.10 -3.19 -8.87
CA GLY A 121 3.47 -2.65 -10.06
C GLY A 121 4.43 -2.02 -11.07
N GLN A 122 3.88 -1.73 -12.24
CA GLN A 122 4.47 -0.86 -13.26
C GLN A 122 4.89 0.51 -12.70
N THR A 123 5.85 1.16 -13.35
CA THR A 123 6.17 2.57 -13.08
C THR A 123 5.11 3.49 -13.70
N PRO A 124 4.87 4.68 -13.14
CA PRO A 124 3.91 5.62 -13.73
C PRO A 124 4.28 6.00 -15.18
N GLN A 125 5.57 6.03 -15.53
CA GLN A 125 6.03 6.34 -16.89
C GLN A 125 5.78 5.21 -17.89
N SER A 126 5.72 3.95 -17.43
CA SER A 126 5.42 2.80 -18.29
C SER A 126 3.92 2.58 -18.50
N MET A 127 3.06 3.19 -17.68
CA MET A 127 1.62 3.11 -17.87
C MET A 127 1.20 3.84 -19.13
N GLY A 128 0.35 3.20 -19.94
CA GLY A 128 -0.24 3.82 -21.11
C GLY A 128 -1.03 5.08 -20.75
N LEU A 129 -1.12 6.03 -21.69
CA LEU A 129 -1.87 7.27 -21.48
C LEU A 129 -3.33 7.00 -21.08
N LYS A 130 -3.97 6.04 -21.74
CA LYS A 130 -5.37 5.62 -21.54
C LYS A 130 -5.51 4.34 -20.72
N GLN A 131 -4.47 3.90 -20.04
CA GLN A 131 -4.50 2.71 -19.21
C GLN A 131 -5.20 3.01 -17.88
N ASP A 132 -6.17 2.17 -17.52
CA ASP A 132 -7.04 2.41 -16.37
C ASP A 132 -6.33 2.11 -15.03
N PHE A 133 -5.57 1.01 -14.97
CA PHE A 133 -4.86 0.54 -13.77
C PHE A 133 -3.43 0.13 -14.11
N PRO A 134 -2.44 0.32 -13.21
CA PRO A 134 -1.12 -0.27 -13.40
C PRO A 134 -1.23 -1.79 -13.44
N VAL A 135 -0.35 -2.45 -14.19
CA VAL A 135 -0.15 -3.89 -14.00
C VAL A 135 0.52 -4.09 -12.65
N SER A 136 -0.24 -4.56 -11.67
CA SER A 136 0.18 -4.72 -10.26
C SER A 136 -0.69 -5.74 -9.54
N ILE A 137 -0.32 -6.08 -8.31
CA ILE A 137 -1.22 -6.73 -7.34
C ILE A 137 -1.96 -5.62 -6.60
N GLU A 138 -3.27 -5.75 -6.46
CA GLU A 138 -4.09 -4.79 -5.71
C GLU A 138 -4.48 -5.36 -4.35
N VAL A 139 -4.13 -4.64 -3.29
CA VAL A 139 -4.67 -4.88 -1.95
C VAL A 139 -5.87 -3.95 -1.77
N GLN A 140 -7.05 -4.54 -1.93
CA GLN A 140 -8.32 -3.83 -1.97
C GLN A 140 -8.62 -3.09 -0.65
N LEU A 141 -9.06 -1.83 -0.76
CA LEU A 141 -9.63 -1.04 0.33
C LEU A 141 -11.09 -0.72 -0.02
N LEU A 142 -12.02 -1.28 0.74
CA LEU A 142 -13.45 -1.00 0.59
C LEU A 142 -13.99 -0.27 1.82
N GLY A 143 -14.97 0.59 1.60
CA GLY A 143 -15.72 1.29 2.63
C GLY A 143 -17.19 0.91 2.55
N GLY A 144 -17.58 -0.11 3.30
CA GLY A 144 -18.94 -0.62 3.38
C GLY A 144 -19.05 -1.55 4.55
#